data_AF-A0A6V8EWS4-F1
#
_entry.id   AF-A0A6V8EWS4-F1
#
_cell.length_a   1.000
_cell.length_b   1.000
_cell.length_c   1.000
_cell.angle_alpha   90.00
_cell.angle_beta   90.00
_cell.angle_gamma   90.00
#
_symmetry.space_group_name_H-M   'P 1'
#
loop_
_entity.id
_entity.type
_entity.pdbx_description
1 polymer ?
#
loop_
_entity_poly.entity_id
_entity_poly.type
_entity_poly.pdbx_seq_one_letter_code
_entity_poly.pdbx_strand_id
1 'polypeptide(L)'
;MRAGVVTMSEGLPLLILFGSQSGNSEDLAVTASKLSSKYGLTPISKGMDEITLADISSNQRVLIFCSTWGEGEMPDNAEDLWQAASSDAAPSLEGCHFAVCGLGDTSYDLFCQSGKDWDSWFEKQGANRLVARLDCDVEYEDPAAAFTLEALSKFAAVNSSGVFEEDKVGVPSSEPEPEALEESASDTSAPPADSGDLGAFLSAGDRTLNVFFGSQSGNSEELAAKLAKNAAQYGMEGVVHDMDGFDINSMASMKRVAIVCSTWGEGEMPDNAEALWQAAASDGAPRMDGMSFSVLALGDTSYELFCQSGKDWDKRLEELGANRVVNRVDCDVDYEAPATIWAEEALTMLSATDDSGNLHEELIDAIRDLVSGGVSAAEGEDGFTLPDLSAEEVEAQLSVFRYDPHERTSGTDTWLCSLNGHTTLLDALRSIQRTHDGSLSFTDGAPHDPCTALLVNGRVTLPGSTRIDRLSNGRPGPVMLTIEPLPGYDVL
;
A
#
# COMPACT_ATOMS: atom_id res chain seq x y z
N MET A 1 -16.56 44.07 4.93
CA MET A 1 -17.17 43.61 3.66
C MET A 1 -16.34 42.44 3.17
N ARG A 2 -17.02 41.30 2.99
CA ARG A 2 -16.67 40.06 2.25
C ARG A 2 -15.42 39.26 2.65
N ALA A 3 -15.76 38.08 3.17
CA ALA A 3 -14.95 36.87 3.25
C ALA A 3 -14.50 36.38 1.87
N GLY A 4 -13.33 35.77 1.82
CA GLY A 4 -12.96 34.76 0.84
C GLY A 4 -12.65 33.48 1.61
N VAL A 5 -13.63 32.58 1.66
CA VAL A 5 -13.42 31.19 2.10
C VAL A 5 -12.84 30.48 0.89
N VAL A 6 -11.60 29.97 1.03
CA VAL A 6 -11.06 28.98 0.11
C VAL A 6 -11.83 27.70 0.43
N THR A 7 -12.77 27.35 -0.45
CA THR A 7 -13.52 26.10 -0.36
C THR A 7 -12.61 25.02 -0.95
N MET A 8 -12.08 24.16 -0.08
CA MET A 8 -11.61 22.84 -0.51
C MET A 8 -12.80 22.17 -1.19
N SER A 9 -12.62 21.59 -2.37
CA SER A 9 -13.66 20.78 -3.00
C SER A 9 -13.85 19.51 -2.15
N GLU A 10 -14.80 19.54 -1.22
CA GLU A 10 -15.22 18.36 -0.46
C GLU A 10 -15.82 17.34 -1.45
N GLY A 11 -15.11 16.23 -1.66
CA GLY A 11 -15.64 15.10 -2.43
C GLY A 11 -16.91 14.53 -1.76
N LEU A 12 -17.75 13.87 -2.55
CA LEU A 12 -19.03 13.36 -2.08
C LEU A 12 -18.83 12.05 -1.29
N PRO A 13 -19.22 11.96 0.00
CA PRO A 13 -19.00 10.74 0.79
C PRO A 13 -19.68 9.51 0.21
N LEU A 14 -18.96 8.40 0.16
CA LEU A 14 -19.42 7.06 -0.24
C LEU A 14 -18.99 6.05 0.82
N LEU A 15 -19.96 5.42 1.51
CA LEU A 15 -19.69 4.30 2.40
C LEU A 15 -19.61 3.01 1.58
N ILE A 16 -18.54 2.24 1.73
CA ILE A 16 -18.35 0.95 1.07
C ILE A 16 -18.24 -0.10 2.17
N LEU A 17 -19.12 -1.09 2.14
CA LEU A 17 -19.21 -2.15 3.15
C LEU A 17 -18.84 -3.49 2.53
N PHE A 18 -18.05 -4.28 3.27
CA PHE A 18 -17.75 -5.65 2.86
C PHE A 18 -18.04 -6.68 3.96
N GLY A 19 -18.78 -7.73 3.57
CA GLY A 19 -18.88 -8.99 4.31
C GLY A 19 -18.06 -10.05 3.57
N SER A 20 -17.02 -10.59 4.21
CA SER A 20 -16.03 -11.46 3.56
C SER A 20 -15.52 -12.55 4.50
N GLN A 21 -15.39 -13.78 4.00
CA GLN A 21 -14.73 -14.87 4.72
C GLN A 21 -13.30 -15.12 4.21
N SER A 22 -13.10 -15.05 2.90
CA SER A 22 -11.83 -15.37 2.22
C SER A 22 -11.11 -14.14 1.63
N GLY A 23 -11.61 -12.93 1.88
CA GLY A 23 -11.03 -11.68 1.36
C GLY A 23 -11.62 -11.16 0.04
N ASN A 24 -12.33 -11.97 -0.75
CA ASN A 24 -12.80 -11.57 -2.09
C ASN A 24 -13.69 -10.31 -2.10
N SER A 25 -14.67 -10.22 -1.19
CA SER A 25 -15.53 -9.04 -1.07
C SER A 25 -14.79 -7.80 -0.58
N GLU A 26 -13.76 -8.00 0.24
CA GLU A 26 -12.89 -6.94 0.75
C GLU A 26 -12.01 -6.36 -0.36
N ASP A 27 -11.42 -7.23 -1.19
CA ASP A 27 -10.65 -6.81 -2.37
C ASP A 27 -11.48 -6.00 -3.36
N LEU A 28 -12.75 -6.39 -3.57
CA LEU A 28 -13.70 -5.62 -4.37
C LEU A 28 -14.00 -4.25 -3.74
N ALA A 29 -14.16 -4.17 -2.42
CA ALA A 29 -14.37 -2.91 -1.71
C ALA A 29 -13.14 -1.97 -1.79
N VAL A 30 -11.93 -2.52 -1.67
CA VAL A 30 -10.66 -1.79 -1.86
C VAL A 30 -10.55 -1.27 -3.30
N THR A 31 -10.90 -2.11 -4.28
CA THR A 31 -10.90 -1.72 -5.70
C THR A 31 -11.91 -0.61 -5.98
N ALA A 32 -13.14 -0.74 -5.48
CA ALA A 32 -14.17 0.28 -5.58
C ALA A 32 -13.73 1.60 -4.93
N SER A 33 -13.05 1.54 -3.78
CA SER A 33 -12.50 2.72 -3.10
C SER A 33 -11.51 3.46 -3.99
N LYS A 34 -10.53 2.77 -4.58
CA LYS A 34 -9.54 3.37 -5.48
C LYS A 34 -10.18 4.00 -6.73
N LEU A 35 -11.20 3.35 -7.28
CA LEU A 35 -11.91 3.84 -8.46
C LEU A 35 -12.80 5.04 -8.16
N SER A 36 -13.37 5.12 -6.95
CA SER A 36 -14.34 6.16 -6.56
C SER A 36 -13.79 7.59 -6.64
N SER A 37 -12.49 7.79 -6.39
CA SER A 37 -11.82 9.09 -6.52
C SER A 37 -11.91 9.67 -7.93
N LYS A 38 -11.93 8.83 -8.97
CA LYS A 38 -12.11 9.25 -10.37
C LYS A 38 -13.50 9.84 -10.65
N TYR A 39 -14.47 9.54 -9.79
CA TYR A 39 -15.84 10.00 -9.88
C TYR A 39 -16.13 11.16 -8.91
N GLY A 40 -15.11 11.73 -8.25
CA GLY A 40 -15.28 12.81 -7.27
C GLY A 40 -15.97 12.35 -5.98
N LEU A 41 -15.94 11.05 -5.71
CA LEU A 41 -16.45 10.45 -4.48
C LEU A 41 -15.30 10.31 -3.46
N THR A 42 -15.63 10.46 -2.18
CA THR A 42 -14.71 10.24 -1.07
C THR A 42 -15.10 8.92 -0.38
N PRO A 43 -14.35 7.83 -0.62
CA PRO A 43 -14.71 6.51 -0.11
C PRO A 43 -14.40 6.38 1.38
N ILE A 44 -15.25 5.65 2.08
CA ILE A 44 -15.05 5.15 3.44
C ILE A 44 -15.29 3.65 3.37
N SER A 45 -14.24 2.85 3.28
CA SER A 45 -14.34 1.38 3.25
C SER A 45 -14.32 0.83 4.67
N LYS A 46 -15.24 -0.08 4.98
CA LYS A 46 -15.37 -0.70 6.31
C LYS A 46 -15.82 -2.16 6.23
N GLY A 47 -15.23 -3.01 7.06
CA GLY A 47 -15.81 -4.31 7.39
C GLY A 47 -17.17 -4.10 8.05
N MET A 48 -18.10 -5.04 7.84
CA MET A 48 -19.45 -4.92 8.42
C MET A 48 -19.47 -4.98 9.96
N ASP A 49 -18.41 -5.46 10.59
CA ASP A 49 -18.16 -5.51 12.03
C ASP A 49 -17.60 -4.20 12.60
N GLU A 50 -17.10 -3.31 11.75
CA GLU A 50 -16.54 -2.01 12.13
C GLU A 50 -17.59 -0.88 12.19
N ILE A 51 -18.84 -1.16 11.82
CA ILE A 51 -19.90 -0.15 11.69
C ILE A 51 -21.17 -0.54 12.44
N THR A 52 -22.03 0.44 12.64
CA THR A 52 -23.37 0.25 13.19
C THR A 52 -24.44 0.68 12.18
N LEU A 53 -25.70 0.29 12.42
CA LEU A 53 -26.82 0.76 11.59
C LEU A 53 -26.99 2.29 11.62
N ALA A 54 -26.53 2.95 12.67
CA ALA A 54 -26.53 4.41 12.75
C ALA A 54 -25.58 5.02 11.71
N ASP A 55 -24.41 4.41 11.51
CA ASP A 55 -23.43 4.83 10.50
C ASP A 55 -24.01 4.67 9.10
N ILE A 56 -24.70 3.56 8.82
CA ILE A 56 -25.42 3.35 7.55
C ILE A 56 -26.46 4.46 7.32
N SER A 57 -27.30 4.73 8.33
CA SER A 57 -28.37 5.75 8.23
C SER A 57 -27.85 7.19 8.09
N SER A 58 -26.61 7.44 8.49
CA SER A 58 -25.97 8.75 8.36
C SER A 58 -25.36 9.00 6.97
N ASN A 59 -25.27 7.95 6.13
CA ASN A 59 -24.65 8.02 4.82
C ASN A 59 -25.69 8.01 3.69
N GLN A 60 -25.54 8.95 2.75
CA GLN A 60 -26.41 9.07 1.58
C GLN A 60 -26.10 8.05 0.49
N ARG A 61 -24.89 7.49 0.45
CA ARG A 61 -24.41 6.58 -0.59
C ARG A 61 -23.77 5.37 0.07
N VAL A 62 -24.31 4.18 -0.17
CA VAL A 62 -23.80 2.94 0.43
C VAL A 62 -23.64 1.87 -0.65
N LEU A 63 -22.41 1.42 -0.87
CA LEU A 63 -22.07 0.31 -1.76
C LEU A 63 -21.74 -0.91 -0.90
N ILE A 64 -22.33 -2.06 -1.22
CA ILE A 64 -22.16 -3.29 -0.45
C ILE A 64 -21.59 -4.41 -1.32
N PHE A 65 -20.53 -5.05 -0.85
CA PHE A 65 -20.03 -6.33 -1.34
C PHE A 65 -20.21 -7.37 -0.24
N CYS A 66 -20.88 -8.49 -0.50
CA CYS A 66 -21.10 -9.48 0.55
C CYS A 66 -21.04 -10.90 -0.01
N SER A 67 -20.11 -11.71 0.51
CA SER A 67 -20.05 -13.13 0.19
C SER A 67 -21.10 -13.89 1.00
N THR A 68 -21.47 -15.07 0.51
CA THR A 68 -22.34 -15.99 1.24
C THR A 68 -21.50 -17.18 1.73
N TRP A 69 -21.61 -17.53 3.00
CA TRP A 69 -20.85 -18.61 3.61
C TRP A 69 -21.72 -19.84 3.90
N GLY A 70 -21.12 -21.02 3.85
CA GLY A 70 -21.77 -22.28 4.20
C GLY A 70 -23.09 -22.51 3.44
N GLU A 71 -24.17 -22.72 4.20
CA GLU A 71 -25.52 -23.00 3.69
C GLU A 71 -26.35 -21.71 3.62
N GLY A 72 -25.80 -20.63 3.08
CA GLY A 72 -26.52 -19.36 2.93
C GLY A 72 -26.38 -18.36 4.09
N GLU A 73 -25.37 -18.54 4.94
CA GLU A 73 -25.12 -17.72 6.11
C GLU A 73 -24.33 -16.44 5.74
N MET A 74 -24.45 -15.42 6.59
CA MET A 74 -23.59 -14.24 6.51
C MET A 74 -22.14 -14.63 6.82
N PRO A 75 -21.14 -13.96 6.22
CA PRO A 75 -19.75 -14.07 6.67
C PRO A 75 -19.62 -13.64 8.13
N ASP A 76 -18.61 -14.15 8.83
CA ASP A 76 -18.45 -13.91 10.27
C ASP A 76 -18.41 -12.40 10.59
N ASN A 77 -17.71 -11.62 9.77
CA ASN A 77 -17.59 -10.17 9.95
C ASN A 77 -18.89 -9.39 9.63
N ALA A 78 -19.94 -10.04 9.13
CA ALA A 78 -21.23 -9.42 8.82
C ALA A 78 -22.36 -9.87 9.76
N GLU A 79 -22.13 -10.89 10.60
CA GLU A 79 -23.19 -11.54 11.37
C GLU A 79 -23.83 -10.59 12.39
N ASP A 80 -23.03 -9.91 13.22
CA ASP A 80 -23.53 -9.00 14.27
C ASP A 80 -24.34 -7.84 13.67
N LEU A 81 -23.87 -7.26 12.57
CA LEU A 81 -24.56 -6.18 11.88
C LEU A 81 -25.88 -6.69 11.26
N TRP A 82 -25.88 -7.91 10.69
CA TRP A 82 -27.09 -8.52 10.15
C TRP A 82 -28.12 -8.85 11.24
N GLN A 83 -27.69 -9.34 12.39
CA GLN A 83 -28.57 -9.57 13.54
C GLN A 83 -29.21 -8.26 14.02
N ALA A 84 -28.42 -7.18 14.09
CA ALA A 84 -28.93 -5.85 14.40
C ALA A 84 -29.94 -5.37 13.34
N ALA A 85 -29.61 -5.53 12.06
CA ALA A 85 -30.46 -5.15 10.91
C ALA A 85 -31.81 -5.91 10.93
N SER A 86 -31.79 -7.17 11.35
CA SER A 86 -32.95 -8.04 11.42
C SER A 86 -33.84 -7.81 12.65
N SER A 87 -33.42 -6.91 13.56
CA SER A 87 -34.20 -6.56 14.76
C SER A 87 -35.32 -5.56 14.47
N ASP A 88 -36.31 -5.48 15.37
CA ASP A 88 -37.41 -4.50 15.29
C ASP A 88 -36.95 -3.03 15.51
N ALA A 89 -35.66 -2.82 15.83
CA ALA A 89 -35.09 -1.50 16.11
C ALA A 89 -34.29 -0.90 14.94
N ALA A 90 -34.34 -1.50 13.74
CA ALA A 90 -33.63 -1.01 12.56
C ALA A 90 -34.08 0.41 12.18
N PRO A 91 -33.14 1.32 11.83
CA PRO A 91 -33.47 2.69 11.44
C PRO A 91 -34.07 2.74 10.04
N SER A 92 -34.83 3.80 9.76
CA SER A 92 -35.23 4.14 8.38
C SER A 92 -34.00 4.64 7.60
N LEU A 93 -33.93 4.26 6.33
CA LEU A 93 -32.89 4.68 5.38
C LEU A 93 -33.45 5.60 4.28
N GLU A 94 -34.52 6.34 4.56
CA GLU A 94 -35.06 7.33 3.62
C GLU A 94 -34.00 8.34 3.19
N GLY A 95 -33.81 8.48 1.88
CA GLY A 95 -32.79 9.37 1.30
C GLY A 95 -31.40 8.73 1.14
N CYS A 96 -31.21 7.50 1.62
CA CYS A 96 -30.04 6.69 1.29
C CYS A 96 -30.18 6.11 -0.12
N HIS A 97 -29.07 6.04 -0.85
CA HIS A 97 -28.95 5.38 -2.14
C HIS A 97 -27.98 4.21 -2.00
N PHE A 98 -28.33 3.06 -2.57
CA PHE A 98 -27.53 1.87 -2.40
C PHE A 98 -27.39 1.00 -3.65
N ALA A 99 -26.37 0.14 -3.63
CA ALA A 99 -26.13 -0.91 -4.61
C ALA A 99 -25.46 -2.10 -3.91
N VAL A 100 -25.85 -3.33 -4.29
CA VAL A 100 -25.34 -4.57 -3.66
C VAL A 100 -24.78 -5.51 -4.72
N CYS A 101 -23.56 -6.00 -4.45
CA CYS A 101 -22.93 -7.10 -5.17
C CYS A 101 -22.81 -8.30 -4.21
N GLY A 102 -23.57 -9.36 -4.47
CA GLY A 102 -23.47 -10.62 -3.77
C GLY A 102 -22.42 -11.52 -4.43
N LEU A 103 -21.60 -12.19 -3.62
CA LEU A 103 -20.69 -13.23 -4.08
C LEU A 103 -21.15 -14.58 -3.53
N GLY A 104 -21.11 -15.62 -4.36
CA GLY A 104 -21.45 -16.98 -3.98
C GLY A 104 -21.07 -17.98 -5.06
N ASP A 105 -21.51 -19.22 -4.89
CA ASP A 105 -21.27 -20.31 -5.84
C ASP A 105 -22.62 -20.94 -6.22
N THR A 106 -22.92 -21.03 -7.52
CA THR A 106 -24.20 -21.58 -8.00
C THR A 106 -24.38 -23.08 -7.74
N SER A 107 -23.32 -23.76 -7.32
CA SER A 107 -23.35 -25.15 -6.85
C SER A 107 -24.10 -25.31 -5.52
N TYR A 108 -24.32 -24.22 -4.77
CA TYR A 108 -25.05 -24.22 -3.51
C TYR A 108 -26.48 -23.73 -3.70
N ASP A 109 -27.43 -24.33 -2.96
CA ASP A 109 -28.86 -24.00 -3.05
C ASP A 109 -29.13 -22.52 -2.71
N LEU A 110 -28.38 -21.96 -1.76
CA LEU A 110 -28.52 -20.60 -1.27
C LEU A 110 -27.47 -19.65 -1.89
N PHE A 111 -27.33 -19.73 -3.22
CA PHE A 111 -26.46 -18.88 -4.03
C PHE A 111 -26.68 -17.37 -3.74
N CYS A 112 -25.62 -16.65 -3.36
CA CYS A 112 -25.63 -15.20 -3.06
C CYS A 112 -26.69 -14.78 -2.01
N GLN A 113 -27.11 -15.67 -1.10
CA GLN A 113 -28.18 -15.39 -0.15
C GLN A 113 -27.91 -14.15 0.71
N SER A 114 -26.68 -13.96 1.19
CA SER A 114 -26.30 -12.81 2.01
C SER A 114 -26.43 -11.48 1.26
N GLY A 115 -26.05 -11.44 -0.02
CA GLY A 115 -26.27 -10.28 -0.88
C GLY A 115 -27.75 -9.99 -1.13
N LYS A 116 -28.57 -11.03 -1.33
CA LYS A 116 -30.03 -10.91 -1.49
C LYS A 116 -30.71 -10.36 -0.25
N ASP A 117 -30.25 -10.80 0.91
CA ASP A 117 -30.74 -10.41 2.22
C ASP A 117 -30.47 -8.92 2.50
N TRP A 118 -29.24 -8.46 2.27
CA TRP A 118 -28.90 -7.03 2.37
C TRP A 118 -29.70 -6.17 1.39
N ASP A 119 -29.76 -6.56 0.12
CA ASP A 119 -30.51 -5.82 -0.90
C ASP A 119 -32.01 -5.68 -0.54
N SER A 120 -32.61 -6.77 -0.07
CA SER A 120 -34.01 -6.78 0.38
C SER A 120 -34.21 -5.92 1.64
N TRP A 121 -33.24 -5.93 2.55
CA TRP A 121 -33.31 -5.14 3.79
C TRP A 121 -33.21 -3.63 3.50
N PHE A 122 -32.26 -3.19 2.69
CA PHE A 122 -32.12 -1.77 2.31
C PHE A 122 -33.41 -1.24 1.65
N GLU A 123 -33.98 -2.02 0.73
CA GLU A 123 -35.26 -1.68 0.09
C GLU A 123 -36.40 -1.61 1.11
N LYS A 124 -36.47 -2.55 2.06
CA LYS A 124 -37.47 -2.56 3.13
C LYS A 124 -37.36 -1.34 4.06
N GLN A 125 -36.15 -0.83 4.31
CA GLN A 125 -35.93 0.37 5.15
C GLN A 125 -36.15 1.70 4.42
N GLY A 126 -36.49 1.67 3.13
CA GLY A 126 -36.81 2.86 2.32
C GLY A 126 -35.61 3.48 1.59
N ALA A 127 -34.49 2.77 1.47
CA ALA A 127 -33.37 3.21 0.65
C ALA A 127 -33.67 3.04 -0.86
N ASN A 128 -33.04 3.85 -1.70
CA ASN A 128 -33.22 3.85 -3.14
C ASN A 128 -32.13 3.00 -3.83
N ARG A 129 -32.54 1.92 -4.50
CA ARG A 129 -31.62 1.08 -5.28
C ARG A 129 -31.22 1.80 -6.57
N LEU A 130 -29.93 2.09 -6.77
CA LEU A 130 -29.42 2.77 -7.98
C LEU A 130 -29.00 1.82 -9.09
N VAL A 131 -28.44 0.66 -8.74
CA VAL A 131 -28.05 -0.41 -9.66
C VAL A 131 -28.76 -1.68 -9.25
N ALA A 132 -29.22 -2.46 -10.22
CA ALA A 132 -29.79 -3.78 -9.93
C ALA A 132 -28.75 -4.63 -9.20
N ARG A 133 -29.16 -5.35 -8.15
CA ARG A 133 -28.27 -6.27 -7.43
C ARG A 133 -27.59 -7.22 -8.42
N LEU A 134 -26.29 -7.37 -8.28
CA LEU A 134 -25.52 -8.36 -9.00
C LEU A 134 -25.28 -9.57 -8.09
N ASP A 135 -25.60 -10.77 -8.56
CA ASP A 135 -25.29 -12.03 -7.91
C ASP A 135 -24.16 -12.71 -8.71
N CYS A 136 -22.93 -12.69 -8.20
CA CYS A 136 -21.75 -13.26 -8.84
C CYS A 136 -21.50 -14.71 -8.44
N ASP A 137 -21.11 -15.53 -9.41
CA ASP A 137 -20.59 -16.88 -9.21
C ASP A 137 -19.07 -16.86 -8.95
N VAL A 138 -18.40 -18.02 -8.93
CA VAL A 138 -16.95 -18.15 -8.67
C VAL A 138 -16.09 -17.27 -9.59
N GLU A 139 -16.46 -17.12 -10.87
CA GLU A 139 -15.83 -16.21 -11.84
C GLU A 139 -16.43 -14.79 -11.73
N TYR A 140 -16.20 -14.11 -10.59
CA TYR A 140 -16.88 -12.86 -10.26
C TYR A 140 -16.19 -11.59 -10.77
N GLU A 141 -14.92 -11.65 -11.18
CA GLU A 141 -14.05 -10.49 -11.33
C GLU A 141 -14.58 -9.50 -12.38
N ASP A 142 -14.81 -9.98 -13.60
CA ASP A 142 -15.35 -9.18 -14.70
C ASP A 142 -16.75 -8.61 -14.43
N PRO A 143 -17.76 -9.42 -14.01
CA PRO A 143 -19.09 -8.88 -13.74
C PRO A 143 -19.09 -7.91 -12.54
N ALA A 144 -18.32 -8.18 -11.49
CA ALA A 144 -18.21 -7.29 -10.33
C ALA A 144 -17.51 -5.97 -10.69
N ALA A 145 -16.48 -6.00 -11.54
CA ALA A 145 -15.81 -4.79 -12.04
C ALA A 145 -16.78 -3.90 -12.85
N ALA A 146 -17.55 -4.50 -13.76
CA ALA A 146 -18.54 -3.78 -14.57
C ALA A 146 -19.63 -3.15 -13.68
N PHE A 147 -20.16 -3.91 -12.72
CA PHE A 147 -21.12 -3.40 -11.74
C PHE A 147 -20.56 -2.26 -10.90
N THR A 148 -19.32 -2.38 -10.44
CA THR A 148 -18.67 -1.35 -9.62
C THR A 148 -18.56 -0.03 -10.38
N LEU A 149 -18.12 -0.06 -11.63
CA LEU A 149 -18.03 1.14 -12.47
C LEU A 149 -19.40 1.79 -12.71
N GLU A 150 -20.44 0.99 -12.95
CA GLU A 150 -21.81 1.49 -13.08
C GLU A 150 -22.30 2.14 -11.78
N ALA A 151 -22.08 1.48 -10.63
CA ALA A 151 -22.49 1.97 -9.32
C ALA A 151 -21.81 3.30 -8.98
N LEU A 152 -20.49 3.40 -9.12
CA LEU A 152 -19.74 4.62 -8.85
C LEU A 152 -20.21 5.79 -9.74
N SER A 153 -20.45 5.51 -11.02
CA SER A 153 -20.99 6.50 -11.96
C SER A 153 -22.37 7.04 -11.52
N LYS A 154 -23.26 6.17 -11.03
CA LYS A 154 -24.58 6.60 -10.52
C LYS A 154 -24.49 7.27 -9.15
N PHE A 155 -23.59 6.84 -8.28
CA PHE A 155 -23.37 7.49 -6.99
C PHE A 155 -22.87 8.93 -7.13
N ALA A 156 -22.02 9.20 -8.12
CA ALA A 156 -21.58 10.56 -8.45
C ALA A 156 -22.72 11.46 -8.97
N ALA A 157 -23.76 10.86 -9.56
CA ALA A 157 -24.96 11.56 -10.01
C ALA A 157 -25.96 11.86 -8.86
N VAL A 158 -25.70 11.41 -7.63
CA VAL A 158 -26.45 11.84 -6.45
C VAL A 158 -25.83 13.15 -5.96
N ASN A 159 -26.59 14.24 -5.97
CA ASN A 159 -26.10 15.53 -5.49
C ASN A 159 -25.97 15.58 -3.95
N SER A 160 -25.41 16.66 -3.40
CA SER A 160 -25.23 16.83 -1.94
C SER A 160 -26.54 16.87 -1.15
N SER A 161 -27.68 17.11 -1.81
CA SER A 161 -29.01 17.08 -1.18
C SER A 161 -29.65 15.68 -1.20
N GLY A 162 -28.93 14.65 -1.70
CA GLY A 162 -29.43 13.28 -1.77
C GLY A 162 -30.42 13.03 -2.91
N VAL A 163 -30.50 13.92 -3.91
CA VAL A 163 -31.35 13.72 -5.09
C VAL A 163 -30.51 13.10 -6.21
N PHE A 164 -30.98 11.98 -6.76
CA PHE A 164 -30.37 11.33 -7.92
C PHE A 164 -30.75 12.06 -9.22
N GLU A 165 -29.74 12.48 -9.98
CA GLU A 165 -29.88 13.25 -11.23
C GLU A 165 -29.46 12.36 -12.41
N GLU A 166 -30.42 11.63 -12.99
CA GLU A 166 -30.17 10.64 -14.05
C GLU A 166 -29.41 11.22 -15.27
N ASP A 167 -29.61 12.50 -15.56
CA ASP A 167 -28.94 13.25 -16.64
C ASP A 167 -27.44 13.50 -16.40
N LYS A 168 -26.93 13.26 -15.19
CA LYS A 168 -25.52 13.41 -14.83
C LYS A 168 -24.74 12.10 -14.74
N VAL A 169 -25.39 10.96 -14.96
CA VAL A 169 -24.73 9.64 -14.96
C VAL A 169 -23.71 9.58 -16.10
N GLY A 170 -22.46 9.20 -15.79
CA GLY A 170 -21.40 9.01 -16.78
C GLY A 170 -20.66 10.28 -17.22
N VAL A 171 -20.90 11.43 -16.58
CA VAL A 171 -20.11 12.66 -16.79
C VAL A 171 -18.98 12.69 -15.76
N PRO A 172 -17.69 12.53 -16.15
CA PRO A 172 -16.58 12.77 -15.24
C PRO A 172 -16.64 14.23 -14.77
N SER A 173 -16.45 14.45 -13.47
CA SER A 173 -16.38 15.80 -12.89
C SER A 173 -15.35 16.63 -13.65
N SER A 174 -15.82 17.59 -14.46
CA SER A 174 -14.99 18.51 -15.21
C SER A 174 -14.49 19.62 -14.28
N GLU A 175 -13.22 19.56 -13.87
CA GLU A 175 -12.45 20.75 -13.51
C GLU A 175 -11.36 21.00 -14.57
N PRO A 176 -11.02 22.27 -14.84
CA PRO A 176 -10.46 22.69 -16.11
C PRO A 176 -8.96 22.39 -16.22
N GLU A 177 -8.53 21.94 -17.40
CA GLU A 177 -7.13 21.92 -17.82
C GLU A 177 -6.51 23.33 -17.67
N PRO A 178 -5.34 23.49 -17.02
CA PRO A 178 -4.50 24.62 -17.30
C PRO A 178 -3.75 24.38 -18.60
N GLU A 179 -3.88 25.38 -19.47
CA GLU A 179 -3.28 25.51 -20.79
C GLU A 179 -1.77 25.26 -20.80
N ALA A 180 -1.33 24.69 -21.93
CA ALA A 180 0.05 24.59 -22.34
C ALA A 180 0.80 25.93 -22.20
N LEU A 181 1.96 25.90 -21.57
CA LEU A 181 3.00 26.91 -21.73
C LEU A 181 4.33 26.24 -22.08
N GLU A 182 4.88 26.76 -23.17
CA GLU A 182 6.05 26.30 -23.90
C GLU A 182 7.35 26.33 -23.08
N GLU A 183 8.28 25.48 -23.50
CA GLU A 183 9.68 25.42 -23.08
C GLU A 183 10.36 26.79 -23.02
N SER A 184 11.11 27.03 -21.95
CA SER A 184 12.29 27.90 -22.02
C SER A 184 13.41 27.35 -21.14
N ALA A 185 14.51 26.99 -21.79
CA ALA A 185 15.71 26.44 -21.19
C ALA A 185 16.59 27.48 -20.47
N SER A 186 17.39 26.95 -19.56
CA SER A 186 18.62 27.46 -18.92
C SER A 186 18.50 28.59 -17.89
N ASP A 187 18.78 28.29 -16.63
CA ASP A 187 20.13 28.57 -16.11
C ASP A 187 20.51 27.61 -14.95
N THR A 188 21.78 27.28 -14.89
CA THR A 188 22.40 26.22 -14.09
C THR A 188 22.79 26.69 -12.68
N SER A 189 22.36 25.95 -11.66
CA SER A 189 23.15 25.74 -10.43
C SER A 189 22.70 24.44 -9.74
N ALA A 190 23.56 23.42 -9.78
CA ALA A 190 23.30 22.08 -9.24
C ALA A 190 23.39 22.02 -7.70
N PRO A 191 22.47 21.27 -7.05
CA PRO A 191 22.70 20.47 -5.84
C PRO A 191 22.69 18.95 -6.17
N PRO A 192 23.02 18.04 -5.22
CA PRO A 192 23.54 16.71 -5.52
C PRO A 192 22.48 15.70 -5.99
N ALA A 193 22.97 14.66 -6.68
CA ALA A 193 22.24 13.53 -7.29
C ALA A 193 21.16 12.90 -6.39
N ASP A 194 20.02 12.40 -6.90
CA ASP A 194 19.31 12.63 -8.16
C ASP A 194 17.88 12.05 -8.00
N SER A 195 16.88 12.87 -7.66
CA SER A 195 15.47 12.44 -7.70
C SER A 195 14.88 12.47 -9.12
N GLY A 196 15.59 13.10 -10.07
CA GLY A 196 15.20 13.15 -11.48
C GLY A 196 15.55 11.86 -12.22
N ASP A 197 16.71 11.25 -11.91
CA ASP A 197 17.17 9.99 -12.51
C ASP A 197 16.35 8.78 -12.04
N LEU A 198 15.98 8.72 -10.75
CA LEU A 198 15.13 7.63 -10.23
C LEU A 198 13.73 7.63 -10.87
N GLY A 199 13.10 8.80 -10.97
CA GLY A 199 11.77 8.92 -11.60
C GLY A 199 11.80 8.56 -13.09
N ALA A 200 12.85 8.95 -13.81
CA ALA A 200 13.07 8.56 -15.20
C ALA A 200 13.31 7.05 -15.33
N PHE A 201 14.14 6.46 -14.44
CA PHE A 201 14.43 5.03 -14.42
C PHE A 201 13.20 4.18 -14.17
N LEU A 202 12.39 4.52 -13.17
CA LEU A 202 11.16 3.78 -12.83
C LEU A 202 10.06 3.92 -13.89
N SER A 203 10.15 4.92 -14.77
CA SER A 203 9.18 5.17 -15.85
C SER A 203 9.68 4.74 -17.24
N ALA A 204 10.88 4.15 -17.34
CA ALA A 204 11.52 3.80 -18.60
C ALA A 204 11.54 2.29 -18.87
N GLY A 205 11.43 1.93 -20.15
CA GLY A 205 11.59 0.57 -20.63
C GLY A 205 10.46 -0.37 -20.20
N ASP A 206 10.71 -1.67 -20.36
CA ASP A 206 9.83 -2.72 -19.84
C ASP A 206 9.98 -2.82 -18.32
N ARG A 207 8.89 -2.62 -17.58
CA ARG A 207 8.80 -2.67 -16.11
C ARG A 207 8.01 -3.89 -15.61
N THR A 208 7.79 -4.89 -16.47
CA THR A 208 7.04 -6.10 -16.13
C THR A 208 7.81 -6.94 -15.10
N LEU A 209 7.14 -7.32 -14.01
CA LEU A 209 7.54 -8.36 -13.07
C LEU A 209 6.69 -9.61 -13.34
N ASN A 210 7.34 -10.70 -13.73
CA ASN A 210 6.66 -11.97 -13.99
C ASN A 210 6.75 -12.85 -12.74
N VAL A 211 5.61 -13.14 -12.12
CA VAL A 211 5.52 -13.96 -10.91
C VAL A 211 4.93 -15.32 -11.29
N PHE A 212 5.69 -16.38 -11.13
CA PHE A 212 5.24 -17.75 -11.41
C PHE A 212 4.91 -18.46 -10.11
N PHE A 213 3.80 -19.20 -10.10
CA PHE A 213 3.43 -20.00 -8.93
C PHE A 213 3.31 -21.50 -9.21
N GLY A 214 3.84 -22.28 -8.29
CA GLY A 214 3.58 -23.72 -8.18
C GLY A 214 2.79 -24.00 -6.90
N SER A 215 1.53 -24.40 -7.01
CA SER A 215 0.66 -24.60 -5.85
C SER A 215 -0.24 -25.82 -5.98
N GLN A 216 -0.42 -26.53 -4.85
CA GLN A 216 -1.42 -27.60 -4.74
C GLN A 216 -2.69 -27.14 -3.99
N SER A 217 -2.55 -26.25 -3.00
CA SER A 217 -3.64 -25.81 -2.11
C SER A 217 -3.98 -24.32 -2.22
N GLY A 218 -3.30 -23.56 -3.09
CA GLY A 218 -3.55 -22.13 -3.33
C GLY A 218 -2.64 -21.15 -2.59
N ASN A 219 -1.92 -21.55 -1.54
CA ASN A 219 -1.11 -20.61 -0.74
C ASN A 219 -0.04 -19.88 -1.58
N SER A 220 0.64 -20.60 -2.48
CA SER A 220 1.65 -20.02 -3.36
C SER A 220 1.05 -19.12 -4.43
N GLU A 221 -0.17 -19.42 -4.88
CA GLU A 221 -0.93 -18.61 -5.84
C GLU A 221 -1.35 -17.28 -5.20
N GLU A 222 -1.88 -17.31 -3.98
CA GLU A 222 -2.26 -16.12 -3.23
C GLU A 222 -1.06 -15.20 -2.95
N LEU A 223 0.07 -15.78 -2.50
CA LEU A 223 1.31 -15.03 -2.31
C LEU A 223 1.85 -14.43 -3.62
N ALA A 224 1.73 -15.14 -4.74
CA ALA A 224 2.12 -14.63 -6.05
C ALA A 224 1.24 -13.45 -6.50
N ALA A 225 -0.08 -13.55 -6.30
CA ALA A 225 -1.02 -12.47 -6.56
C ALA A 225 -0.73 -11.25 -5.70
N LYS A 226 -0.46 -11.44 -4.40
CA LYS A 226 -0.08 -10.36 -3.47
C LYS A 226 1.23 -9.69 -3.89
N LEU A 227 2.24 -10.46 -4.28
CA LEU A 227 3.52 -9.94 -4.77
C LEU A 227 3.33 -9.09 -6.04
N ALA A 228 2.57 -9.58 -7.01
CA ALA A 228 2.28 -8.87 -8.25
C ALA A 228 1.50 -7.57 -8.00
N LYS A 229 0.51 -7.58 -7.10
CA LYS A 229 -0.25 -6.39 -6.67
C LYS A 229 0.67 -5.34 -6.03
N ASN A 230 1.61 -5.77 -5.21
CA ASN A 230 2.54 -4.88 -4.51
C ASN A 230 3.63 -4.30 -5.42
N ALA A 231 3.90 -4.92 -6.58
CA ALA A 231 4.88 -4.46 -7.55
C ALA A 231 4.63 -3.02 -8.05
N ALA A 232 3.37 -2.58 -8.09
CA ALA A 232 2.99 -1.22 -8.47
C ALA A 232 3.62 -0.14 -7.56
N GLN A 233 3.81 -0.44 -6.28
CA GLN A 233 4.45 0.48 -5.32
C GLN A 233 5.94 0.73 -5.65
N TYR A 234 6.54 -0.18 -6.42
CA TYR A 234 7.94 -0.14 -6.86
C TYR A 234 8.08 0.31 -8.32
N GLY A 235 7.01 0.84 -8.93
CA GLY A 235 7.03 1.25 -10.34
C GLY A 235 7.19 0.08 -11.31
N MET A 236 6.65 -1.09 -10.95
CA MET A 236 6.61 -2.28 -11.80
C MET A 236 5.17 -2.70 -12.12
N GLU A 237 4.99 -3.41 -13.22
CA GLU A 237 3.72 -4.04 -13.59
C GLU A 237 3.80 -5.54 -13.27
N GLY A 238 3.09 -5.98 -12.23
CA GLY A 238 3.06 -7.38 -11.83
C GLY A 238 2.14 -8.21 -12.71
N VAL A 239 2.66 -9.31 -13.27
CA VAL A 239 1.90 -10.30 -14.04
C VAL A 239 2.10 -11.66 -13.40
N VAL A 240 0.98 -12.31 -13.04
CA VAL A 240 1.00 -13.65 -12.44
C VAL A 240 0.83 -14.69 -13.54
N HIS A 241 1.65 -15.74 -13.47
CA HIS A 241 1.61 -16.88 -14.38
C HIS A 241 1.41 -18.17 -13.58
N ASP A 242 0.38 -18.92 -13.93
CA ASP A 242 0.35 -20.35 -13.61
C ASP A 242 1.51 -21.02 -14.36
N MET A 243 2.24 -21.89 -13.67
CA MET A 243 3.30 -22.67 -14.31
C MET A 243 2.73 -23.72 -15.28
N ASP A 244 1.46 -24.10 -15.15
CA ASP A 244 0.85 -25.08 -16.04
C ASP A 244 0.71 -24.52 -17.44
N GLY A 245 1.12 -25.30 -18.44
CA GLY A 245 1.10 -24.92 -19.84
C GLY A 245 2.04 -23.78 -20.23
N PHE A 246 2.87 -23.25 -19.33
CA PHE A 246 3.79 -22.15 -19.67
C PHE A 246 4.97 -22.62 -20.53
N ASP A 247 5.36 -21.82 -21.53
CA ASP A 247 6.49 -22.14 -22.41
C ASP A 247 7.83 -21.62 -21.85
N ILE A 248 8.77 -22.55 -21.63
CA ILE A 248 10.10 -22.24 -21.09
C ILE A 248 10.90 -21.24 -21.96
N ASN A 249 10.69 -21.23 -23.28
CA ASN A 249 11.39 -20.32 -24.18
C ASN A 249 10.90 -18.88 -24.00
N SER A 250 9.60 -18.72 -23.75
CA SER A 250 9.00 -17.43 -23.41
C SER A 250 9.55 -16.92 -22.08
N MET A 251 9.64 -17.79 -21.06
CA MET A 251 10.20 -17.45 -19.76
C MET A 251 11.65 -16.93 -19.87
N ALA A 252 12.48 -17.58 -20.69
CA ALA A 252 13.89 -17.23 -20.83
C ALA A 252 14.17 -15.81 -21.36
N SER A 253 13.17 -15.15 -21.96
CA SER A 253 13.29 -13.77 -22.45
C SER A 253 12.96 -12.71 -21.39
N MET A 254 12.40 -13.11 -20.25
CA MET A 254 11.95 -12.21 -19.20
C MET A 254 13.10 -11.63 -18.37
N LYS A 255 12.96 -10.38 -17.96
CA LYS A 255 14.00 -9.63 -17.24
C LYS A 255 13.87 -9.71 -15.73
N ARG A 256 12.63 -9.75 -15.21
CA ARG A 256 12.33 -9.80 -13.78
C ARG A 256 11.39 -10.95 -13.51
N VAL A 257 11.87 -11.94 -12.77
CA VAL A 257 11.13 -13.17 -12.48
C VAL A 257 11.12 -13.44 -10.98
N ALA A 258 9.95 -13.70 -10.42
CA ALA A 258 9.81 -14.23 -9.07
C ALA A 258 9.15 -15.60 -9.16
N ILE A 259 9.70 -16.58 -8.44
CA ILE A 259 9.11 -17.92 -8.33
C ILE A 259 8.54 -18.09 -6.92
N VAL A 260 7.27 -18.43 -6.79
CA VAL A 260 6.63 -18.80 -5.52
C VAL A 260 6.15 -20.25 -5.63
N CYS A 261 6.87 -21.19 -5.02
CA CYS A 261 6.62 -22.61 -5.25
C CYS A 261 6.54 -23.39 -3.94
N SER A 262 5.42 -24.09 -3.75
CA SER A 262 5.26 -25.09 -2.68
C SER A 262 5.95 -26.40 -3.05
N THR A 263 6.30 -27.21 -2.07
CA THR A 263 6.79 -28.59 -2.27
C THR A 263 5.68 -29.58 -1.92
N TRP A 264 5.49 -30.61 -2.73
CA TRP A 264 4.49 -31.65 -2.48
C TRP A 264 5.11 -33.04 -2.35
N GLY A 265 4.38 -33.95 -1.69
CA GLY A 265 4.79 -35.35 -1.54
C GLY A 265 6.16 -35.51 -0.89
N GLU A 266 7.04 -36.25 -1.57
CA GLU A 266 8.42 -36.54 -1.13
C GLU A 266 9.41 -35.62 -1.85
N GLY A 267 9.20 -34.30 -1.76
CA GLY A 267 10.10 -33.30 -2.37
C GLY A 267 9.81 -32.98 -3.83
N GLU A 268 8.62 -33.32 -4.33
CA GLU A 268 8.20 -33.15 -5.72
C GLU A 268 7.68 -31.73 -5.98
N MET A 269 7.60 -31.36 -7.27
CA MET A 269 6.91 -30.15 -7.69
C MET A 269 5.39 -30.33 -7.48
N PRO A 270 4.65 -29.24 -7.26
CA PRO A 270 3.19 -29.25 -7.37
C PRO A 270 2.76 -29.64 -8.79
N ASP A 271 1.56 -30.20 -8.93
CA ASP A 271 1.09 -30.73 -10.21
C ASP A 271 1.12 -29.69 -11.34
N ASN A 272 0.77 -28.43 -11.02
CA ASN A 272 0.77 -27.33 -11.99
C ASN A 272 2.19 -26.88 -12.40
N ALA A 273 3.23 -27.21 -11.63
CA ALA A 273 4.61 -26.80 -11.90
C ALA A 273 5.45 -27.87 -12.60
N GLU A 274 5.01 -29.13 -12.58
CA GLU A 274 5.81 -30.28 -13.01
C GLU A 274 6.22 -30.19 -14.49
N ALA A 275 5.32 -29.82 -15.40
CA ALA A 275 5.61 -29.75 -16.82
C ALA A 275 6.67 -28.69 -17.17
N LEU A 276 6.56 -27.50 -16.59
CA LEU A 276 7.52 -26.41 -16.78
C LEU A 276 8.87 -26.77 -16.14
N TRP A 277 8.87 -27.42 -14.97
CA TRP A 277 10.08 -27.93 -14.34
C TRP A 277 10.82 -28.93 -15.22
N GLN A 278 10.13 -29.93 -15.79
CA GLN A 278 10.75 -30.90 -16.70
C GLN A 278 11.39 -30.22 -17.92
N ALA A 279 10.75 -29.18 -18.45
CA ALA A 279 11.31 -28.38 -19.53
C ALA A 279 12.59 -27.63 -19.07
N ALA A 280 12.55 -26.99 -17.90
CA ALA A 280 13.69 -26.29 -17.32
C ALA A 280 14.86 -27.22 -16.97
N ALA A 281 14.58 -28.41 -16.43
CA ALA A 281 15.56 -29.41 -16.02
C ALA A 281 16.22 -30.14 -17.20
N SER A 282 15.62 -30.07 -18.39
CA SER A 282 16.15 -30.73 -19.59
C SER A 282 17.49 -30.14 -20.07
N ASP A 283 18.30 -30.96 -20.75
CA ASP A 283 19.55 -30.51 -21.40
C ASP A 283 19.32 -29.46 -22.51
N GLY A 284 18.09 -29.38 -23.04
CA GLY A 284 17.70 -28.45 -24.09
C GLY A 284 17.16 -27.11 -23.58
N ALA A 285 17.14 -26.88 -22.26
CA ALA A 285 16.61 -25.66 -21.69
C ALA A 285 17.38 -24.41 -22.18
N PRO A 286 16.67 -23.34 -22.57
CA PRO A 286 17.29 -22.10 -23.02
C PRO A 286 18.10 -21.44 -21.88
N ARG A 287 19.15 -20.72 -22.25
CA ARG A 287 19.89 -19.84 -21.33
C ARG A 287 19.00 -18.66 -20.94
N MET A 288 19.14 -18.21 -19.70
CA MET A 288 18.38 -17.11 -19.11
C MET A 288 19.30 -15.93 -18.76
N ASP A 289 20.32 -15.71 -19.60
CA ASP A 289 21.30 -14.64 -19.40
C ASP A 289 20.58 -13.27 -19.43
N GLY A 290 20.78 -12.46 -18.38
CA GLY A 290 20.11 -11.16 -18.23
C GLY A 290 18.71 -11.20 -17.63
N MET A 291 18.31 -12.33 -17.05
CA MET A 291 17.15 -12.42 -16.15
C MET A 291 17.61 -12.19 -14.71
N SER A 292 16.97 -11.27 -13.99
CA SER A 292 17.08 -11.15 -12.53
C SER A 292 15.95 -11.96 -11.88
N PHE A 293 16.27 -12.76 -10.86
CA PHE A 293 15.28 -13.59 -10.18
C PHE A 293 15.44 -13.70 -8.67
N SER A 294 14.35 -14.09 -8.01
CA SER A 294 14.34 -14.61 -6.64
C SER A 294 13.26 -15.68 -6.46
N VAL A 295 13.41 -16.53 -5.45
CA VAL A 295 12.53 -17.67 -5.18
C VAL A 295 12.03 -17.64 -3.73
N LEU A 296 10.73 -17.77 -3.56
CA LEU A 296 10.09 -18.08 -2.29
C LEU A 296 9.64 -19.54 -2.32
N ALA A 297 10.17 -20.35 -1.40
CA ALA A 297 9.84 -21.77 -1.30
C ALA A 297 8.91 -21.98 -0.11
N LEU A 298 7.80 -22.68 -0.31
CA LEU A 298 6.89 -23.09 0.77
C LEU A 298 7.05 -24.59 1.02
N GLY A 299 7.12 -24.99 2.29
CA GLY A 299 7.20 -26.39 2.68
C GLY A 299 6.86 -26.58 4.16
N ASP A 300 7.06 -27.81 4.63
CA ASP A 300 6.84 -28.19 6.03
C ASP A 300 8.09 -28.93 6.52
N THR A 301 8.69 -28.44 7.61
CA THR A 301 9.92 -29.04 8.18
C THR A 301 9.70 -30.44 8.77
N SER A 302 8.45 -30.88 8.91
CA SER A 302 8.07 -32.25 9.27
C SER A 302 8.41 -33.27 8.17
N TYR A 303 8.64 -32.83 6.94
CA TYR A 303 9.02 -33.66 5.80
C TYR A 303 10.55 -33.65 5.59
N GLU A 304 11.10 -34.78 5.12
CA GLU A 304 12.55 -34.92 4.93
C GLU A 304 13.09 -33.94 3.87
N LEU A 305 12.34 -33.73 2.80
CA LEU A 305 12.69 -32.89 1.66
C LEU A 305 12.02 -31.51 1.76
N PHE A 306 12.26 -30.81 2.88
CA PHE A 306 11.75 -29.47 3.14
C PHE A 306 12.10 -28.48 2.02
N CYS A 307 11.11 -27.78 1.46
CA CYS A 307 11.26 -26.75 0.41
C CYS A 307 12.05 -27.22 -0.84
N GLN A 308 12.06 -28.52 -1.15
CA GLN A 308 12.89 -29.08 -2.21
C GLN A 308 12.57 -28.50 -3.59
N SER A 309 11.29 -28.31 -3.93
CA SER A 309 10.88 -27.75 -5.22
C SER A 309 11.44 -26.34 -5.45
N GLY A 310 11.35 -25.46 -4.45
CA GLY A 310 11.90 -24.11 -4.52
C GLY A 310 13.44 -24.11 -4.56
N LYS A 311 14.11 -25.03 -3.85
CA LYS A 311 15.57 -25.22 -3.94
C LYS A 311 16.00 -25.62 -5.34
N ASP A 312 15.23 -26.48 -5.98
CA ASP A 312 15.48 -26.96 -7.33
C ASP A 312 15.34 -25.85 -8.36
N TRP A 313 14.27 -25.05 -8.29
CA TRP A 313 14.09 -23.84 -9.10
C TRP A 313 15.22 -22.83 -8.92
N ASP A 314 15.55 -22.49 -7.68
CA ASP A 314 16.57 -21.51 -7.34
C ASP A 314 17.96 -21.89 -7.86
N LYS A 315 18.32 -23.17 -7.74
CA LYS A 315 19.58 -23.70 -8.27
C LYS A 315 19.55 -23.74 -9.80
N ARG A 316 18.45 -24.17 -10.39
CA ARG A 316 18.36 -24.38 -11.84
C ARG A 316 18.38 -23.07 -12.62
N LEU A 317 17.71 -22.02 -12.15
CA LEU A 317 17.73 -20.71 -12.79
C LEU A 317 19.15 -20.11 -12.80
N GLU A 318 19.89 -20.26 -11.71
CA GLU A 318 21.30 -19.85 -11.64
C GLU A 318 22.19 -20.66 -12.61
N GLU A 319 22.00 -21.99 -12.67
CA GLU A 319 22.71 -22.84 -13.66
C GLU A 319 22.43 -22.42 -15.10
N LEU A 320 21.21 -21.96 -15.40
CA LEU A 320 20.78 -21.47 -16.72
C LEU A 320 21.26 -20.04 -17.02
N GLY A 321 21.91 -19.37 -16.07
CA GLY A 321 22.54 -18.06 -16.28
C GLY A 321 21.76 -16.85 -15.76
N ALA A 322 20.63 -17.08 -15.10
CA ALA A 322 19.90 -16.00 -14.45
C ALA A 322 20.67 -15.49 -13.21
N ASN A 323 20.48 -14.22 -12.88
CA ASN A 323 21.11 -13.53 -11.77
C ASN A 323 20.19 -13.55 -10.54
N ARG A 324 20.62 -14.22 -9.47
CA ARG A 324 19.87 -14.23 -8.19
C ARG A 324 20.06 -12.90 -7.48
N VAL A 325 19.00 -12.10 -7.39
CA VAL A 325 19.06 -10.76 -6.76
C VAL A 325 18.75 -10.78 -5.27
N VAL A 326 17.95 -11.74 -4.82
CA VAL A 326 17.67 -12.00 -3.40
C VAL A 326 17.76 -13.49 -3.16
N ASN A 327 18.43 -13.88 -2.06
CA ASN A 327 18.55 -15.27 -1.67
C ASN A 327 17.18 -15.90 -1.47
N ARG A 328 17.04 -17.15 -1.91
CA ARG A 328 15.84 -17.93 -1.67
C ARG A 328 15.52 -17.98 -0.17
N VAL A 329 14.23 -17.82 0.15
CA VAL A 329 13.70 -18.03 1.49
C VAL A 329 12.90 -19.33 1.51
N ASP A 330 13.23 -20.19 2.47
CA ASP A 330 12.53 -21.46 2.74
C ASP A 330 11.54 -21.22 3.88
N CYS A 331 10.25 -21.15 3.57
CA CYS A 331 9.17 -20.96 4.53
C CYS A 331 8.63 -22.30 5.04
N ASP A 332 8.43 -22.39 6.35
CA ASP A 332 7.67 -23.46 7.00
C ASP A 332 6.16 -23.16 6.98
N VAL A 333 5.35 -23.94 7.70
CA VAL A 333 3.87 -23.80 7.73
C VAL A 333 3.41 -22.38 8.12
N ASP A 334 4.14 -21.70 9.02
CA ASP A 334 3.92 -20.29 9.41
C ASP A 334 4.66 -19.34 8.45
N TYR A 335 4.29 -19.36 7.17
CA TYR A 335 5.07 -18.74 6.09
C TYR A 335 4.87 -17.22 5.95
N GLU A 336 3.86 -16.63 6.57
CA GLU A 336 3.37 -15.28 6.27
C GLU A 336 4.42 -14.20 6.55
N ALA A 337 5.03 -14.25 7.73
CA ALA A 337 6.08 -13.29 8.13
C ALA A 337 7.36 -13.40 7.26
N PRO A 338 7.97 -14.60 7.09
CA PRO A 338 9.14 -14.73 6.22
C PRO A 338 8.83 -14.42 4.74
N ALA A 339 7.61 -14.74 4.26
CA ALA A 339 7.17 -14.38 2.91
C ALA A 339 7.07 -12.86 2.73
N THR A 340 6.55 -12.14 3.72
CA THR A 340 6.44 -10.67 3.68
C THR A 340 7.81 -10.01 3.62
N ILE A 341 8.75 -10.45 4.48
CA ILE A 341 10.13 -9.93 4.49
C ILE A 341 10.82 -10.20 3.15
N TRP A 342 10.65 -11.40 2.61
CA TRP A 342 11.19 -11.74 1.29
C TRP A 342 10.57 -10.88 0.18
N ALA A 343 9.25 -10.66 0.20
CA ALA A 343 8.54 -9.91 -0.82
C ALA A 343 9.03 -8.46 -0.92
N GLU A 344 9.21 -7.78 0.20
CA GLU A 344 9.72 -6.40 0.24
C GLU A 344 11.13 -6.29 -0.38
N GLU A 345 12.03 -7.20 0.02
CA GLU A 345 13.39 -7.19 -0.50
C GLU A 345 13.44 -7.61 -1.98
N ALA A 346 12.67 -8.62 -2.38
CA ALA A 346 12.58 -9.08 -3.76
C ALA A 346 12.05 -7.98 -4.68
N LEU A 347 10.97 -7.28 -4.29
CA LEU A 347 10.42 -6.17 -5.07
C LEU A 347 11.39 -5.01 -5.19
N THR A 348 12.08 -4.66 -4.10
CA THR A 348 13.14 -3.63 -4.11
C THR A 348 14.21 -3.99 -5.14
N MET A 349 14.79 -5.19 -5.04
CA MET A 349 15.90 -5.60 -5.89
C MET A 349 15.50 -5.80 -7.35
N LEU A 350 14.32 -6.38 -7.62
CA LEU A 350 13.82 -6.59 -8.98
C LEU A 350 13.49 -5.25 -9.65
N SER A 351 12.96 -4.27 -8.92
CA SER A 351 12.66 -2.95 -9.46
C SER A 351 13.92 -2.16 -9.84
N ALA A 352 15.06 -2.44 -9.20
CA ALA A 352 16.37 -1.89 -9.56
C ALA A 352 16.98 -2.55 -10.82
N THR A 353 16.31 -3.52 -11.44
CA THR A 353 16.75 -4.12 -12.71
C THR A 353 16.20 -3.31 -13.90
N ASP A 354 17.05 -2.94 -14.86
CA ASP A 354 16.66 -2.24 -16.10
C ASP A 354 16.00 -3.17 -17.14
N ASP A 355 15.60 -2.62 -18.30
CA ASP A 355 15.01 -3.39 -19.40
C ASP A 355 16.03 -4.29 -20.15
N SER A 356 17.31 -4.05 -19.93
CA SER A 356 18.41 -4.82 -20.50
C SER A 356 18.76 -6.03 -19.63
N GLY A 357 18.35 -6.03 -18.36
CA GLY A 357 18.60 -7.09 -17.37
C GLY A 357 19.75 -6.79 -16.41
N ASN A 358 20.21 -5.53 -16.32
CA ASN A 358 21.26 -5.12 -15.40
C ASN A 358 20.65 -4.62 -14.09
N LEU A 359 21.21 -5.07 -12.97
CA LEU A 359 20.86 -4.59 -11.64
C LEU A 359 21.65 -3.30 -11.33
N HIS A 360 20.93 -2.23 -10.99
CA HIS A 360 21.50 -0.95 -10.57
C HIS A 360 21.54 -0.87 -9.04
N GLU A 361 22.63 -1.38 -8.46
CA GLU A 361 22.78 -1.42 -7.00
C GLU A 361 22.73 -0.03 -6.35
N GLU A 362 23.20 0.99 -7.07
CA GLU A 362 23.18 2.39 -6.64
C GLU A 362 21.77 2.97 -6.43
N LEU A 363 20.73 2.37 -7.04
CA LEU A 363 19.35 2.81 -6.92
C LEU A 363 18.59 2.14 -5.77
N ILE A 364 19.11 1.07 -5.17
CA ILE A 364 18.42 0.26 -4.16
C ILE A 364 17.98 1.11 -2.96
N ASP A 365 18.91 1.87 -2.38
CA ASP A 365 18.60 2.69 -1.20
C ASP A 365 17.60 3.80 -1.54
N ALA A 366 17.68 4.38 -2.74
CA ALA A 366 16.74 5.40 -3.19
C ALA A 366 15.32 4.82 -3.44
N ILE A 367 15.23 3.59 -3.97
CA ILE A 367 13.97 2.86 -4.12
C ILE A 367 13.41 2.50 -2.74
N ARG A 368 14.24 2.03 -1.82
CA ARG A 368 13.83 1.72 -0.44
C ARG A 368 13.35 2.97 0.29
N ASP A 369 13.98 4.12 0.07
CA ASP A 369 13.55 5.41 0.61
C ASP A 369 12.27 5.92 -0.05
N LEU A 370 12.10 5.70 -1.35
CA LEU A 370 10.86 6.04 -2.07
C LEU A 370 9.69 5.20 -1.56
N VAL A 371 9.90 3.90 -1.42
CA VAL A 371 8.88 2.99 -0.90
C VAL A 371 8.67 3.31 0.56
N SER A 372 9.69 3.41 1.42
CA SER A 372 9.50 3.76 2.85
C SER A 372 8.95 5.18 3.11
N GLY A 373 9.18 6.13 2.21
CA GLY A 373 8.58 7.47 2.21
C GLY A 373 7.19 7.53 1.58
N GLY A 374 6.86 6.56 0.73
CA GLY A 374 5.52 6.24 0.24
C GLY A 374 4.78 5.22 1.10
N VAL A 375 5.46 4.61 2.06
CA VAL A 375 4.94 3.73 3.11
C VAL A 375 4.29 4.67 4.10
N SER A 376 3.04 5.00 3.78
CA SER A 376 1.99 4.82 4.78
C SER A 376 2.31 3.50 5.47
N ALA A 377 2.73 3.61 6.74
CA ALA A 377 3.18 2.56 7.63
C ALA A 377 2.65 1.16 7.27
N ALA A 378 3.56 0.18 7.32
CA ALA A 378 3.26 -1.25 7.32
C ALA A 378 1.91 -1.53 8.00
N GLU A 379 1.02 -2.15 7.23
CA GLU A 379 -0.29 -2.62 7.66
C GLU A 379 -0.10 -3.62 8.81
N GLY A 380 -0.26 -3.15 10.05
CA GLY A 380 -0.63 -4.03 11.16
C GLY A 380 -2.11 -4.37 11.02
N GLU A 381 -2.46 -5.64 11.22
CA GLU A 381 -3.80 -6.25 11.11
C GLU A 381 -4.92 -5.62 11.96
N ASP A 382 -4.71 -4.47 12.61
CA ASP A 382 -5.63 -3.93 13.62
C ASP A 382 -6.46 -2.71 13.16
N GLY A 383 -6.52 -2.40 11.86
CA GLY A 383 -7.39 -1.34 11.32
C GLY A 383 -7.12 0.08 11.85
N PHE A 384 -5.99 0.30 12.53
CA PHE A 384 -5.60 1.61 13.04
C PHE A 384 -4.78 2.37 11.99
N THR A 385 -5.48 3.17 11.18
CA THR A 385 -4.83 4.12 10.28
C THR A 385 -4.29 5.30 11.09
N LEU A 386 -2.96 5.39 11.20
CA LEU A 386 -2.32 6.61 11.69
C LEU A 386 -2.58 7.72 10.66
N PRO A 387 -3.15 8.88 11.05
CA PRO A 387 -3.36 9.97 10.12
C PRO A 387 -2.02 10.41 9.53
N ASP A 388 -1.95 10.52 8.20
CA ASP A 388 -0.82 11.15 7.54
C ASP A 388 -0.70 12.58 8.09
N LEU A 389 0.36 12.78 8.85
CA LEU A 389 0.60 13.98 9.61
C LEU A 389 1.47 14.92 8.78
N SER A 390 1.11 15.15 7.52
CA SER A 390 1.73 16.19 6.72
C SER A 390 1.39 17.55 7.34
N ALA A 391 2.43 18.34 7.57
CA ALA A 391 2.34 19.69 8.09
C ALA A 391 3.15 20.57 7.17
N GLU A 392 2.62 21.76 6.87
CA GLU A 392 3.25 22.72 5.96
C GLU A 392 4.72 22.95 6.31
N GLU A 393 5.54 23.28 5.31
CA GLU A 393 6.90 23.71 5.55
C GLU A 393 6.92 24.94 6.48
N VAL A 394 7.78 24.86 7.49
CA VAL A 394 7.98 25.90 8.49
C VAL A 394 9.41 26.39 8.39
N GLU A 395 9.58 27.70 8.24
CA GLU A 395 10.88 28.34 8.43
C GLU A 395 11.28 28.24 9.90
N ALA A 396 12.40 27.59 10.19
CA ALA A 396 12.95 27.45 11.53
C ALA A 396 14.35 28.04 11.61
N GLN A 397 14.60 28.80 12.68
CA GLN A 397 15.92 29.26 13.08
C GLN A 397 16.39 28.43 14.27
N LEU A 398 17.39 27.58 14.05
CA LEU A 398 17.97 26.70 15.06
C LEU A 398 19.29 27.30 15.56
N SER A 399 19.32 27.74 16.81
CA SER A 399 20.50 28.28 17.49
C SER A 399 21.04 27.23 18.46
N VAL A 400 22.09 26.50 18.07
CA VAL A 400 22.65 25.39 18.85
C VAL A 400 23.91 25.81 19.60
N PHE A 401 23.97 25.48 20.89
CA PHE A 401 25.15 25.68 21.72
C PHE A 401 26.35 24.88 21.20
N ARG A 402 27.53 25.51 21.17
CA ARG A 402 28.81 24.91 20.82
C ARG A 402 29.81 25.07 21.97
N TYR A 403 30.65 24.05 22.15
CA TYR A 403 31.79 24.12 23.06
C TYR A 403 33.04 23.62 22.36
N ASP A 404 34.11 24.41 22.41
CA ASP A 404 35.45 24.00 21.96
C ASP A 404 36.26 23.51 23.18
N PRO A 405 36.59 22.21 23.25
CA PRO A 405 37.35 21.65 24.37
C PRO A 405 38.84 22.06 24.35
N HIS A 406 39.39 22.45 23.21
CA HIS A 406 40.78 22.89 23.06
C HIS A 406 40.96 24.34 23.53
N GLU A 407 40.07 25.23 23.10
CA GLU A 407 40.12 26.65 23.48
C GLU A 407 39.37 26.95 24.78
N ARG A 408 38.55 26.01 25.27
CA ARG A 408 37.67 26.15 26.45
C ARG A 408 36.72 27.33 26.32
N THR A 409 36.25 27.59 25.11
CA THR A 409 35.30 28.64 24.78
C THR A 409 33.96 28.03 24.40
N SER A 410 32.87 28.70 24.77
CA SER A 410 31.53 28.36 24.31
C SER A 410 30.99 29.42 23.35
N GLY A 411 30.10 28.98 22.47
CA GLY A 411 29.44 29.81 21.47
C GLY A 411 28.07 29.26 21.09
N THR A 412 27.48 29.85 20.06
CA THR A 412 26.20 29.41 19.49
C THR A 412 26.28 29.57 17.99
N ASP A 413 26.01 28.49 17.27
CA ASP A 413 25.83 28.51 15.84
C ASP A 413 24.35 28.63 15.51
N THR A 414 24.02 29.27 14.39
CA THR A 414 22.64 29.52 14.00
C THR A 414 22.42 29.10 12.55
N TRP A 415 21.44 28.22 12.35
CA TRP A 415 20.99 27.79 11.03
C TRP A 415 19.57 28.29 10.77
N LEU A 416 19.33 28.71 9.54
CA LEU A 416 18.01 29.02 9.01
C LEU A 416 17.64 27.90 8.05
N CYS A 417 16.56 27.19 8.33
CA CYS A 417 16.15 25.99 7.60
C CYS A 417 14.66 26.05 7.27
N SER A 418 14.28 25.58 6.07
CA SER A 418 12.89 25.21 5.76
C SER A 418 12.75 23.74 6.13
N LEU A 419 11.88 23.43 7.09
CA LEU A 419 11.65 22.07 7.57
C LEU A 419 10.17 21.76 7.49
N ASN A 420 9.81 20.51 7.18
CA ASN A 420 8.42 20.09 7.32
C ASN A 420 7.99 20.22 8.79
N GLY A 421 6.79 20.72 9.05
CA GLY A 421 6.32 20.95 10.42
C GLY A 421 6.32 19.67 11.28
N HIS A 422 6.18 18.50 10.65
CA HIS A 422 6.17 17.19 11.29
C HIS A 422 7.56 16.58 11.53
N THR A 423 8.62 17.16 10.97
CA THR A 423 9.99 16.74 11.26
C THR A 423 10.27 16.87 12.76
N THR A 424 10.91 15.87 13.35
CA THR A 424 11.32 15.92 14.75
C THR A 424 12.55 16.81 14.93
N LEU A 425 12.75 17.34 16.13
CA LEU A 425 13.95 18.12 16.42
C LEU A 425 15.23 17.30 16.26
N LEU A 426 15.19 15.99 16.57
CA LEU A 426 16.34 15.11 16.41
C LEU A 426 16.71 14.92 14.94
N ASP A 427 15.72 14.73 14.07
CA ASP A 427 15.96 14.57 12.63
C ASP A 427 16.45 15.87 12.01
N ALA A 428 15.98 17.02 12.49
CA ALA A 428 16.52 18.33 12.08
C ALA A 428 18.01 18.48 12.43
N LEU A 429 18.41 18.08 13.65
CA LEU A 429 19.81 18.13 14.09
C LEU A 429 20.70 17.14 13.31
N ARG A 430 20.23 15.91 13.08
CA ARG A 430 20.90 14.92 12.22
C ARG A 430 21.06 15.41 10.79
N SER A 431 20.02 16.06 10.25
CA SER A 431 20.07 16.65 8.93
C SER A 431 21.15 17.73 8.83
N ILE A 432 21.23 18.65 9.80
CA ILE A 432 22.29 19.67 9.86
C ILE A 432 23.67 19.01 9.98
N GLN A 433 23.82 18.01 10.85
CA GLN A 433 25.09 17.29 11.01
C GLN A 433 25.55 16.64 9.70
N ARG A 434 24.63 15.98 8.98
CA ARG A 434 24.95 15.28 7.73
C ARG A 434 25.24 16.21 6.56
N THR A 435 24.51 17.33 6.47
CA THR A 435 24.49 18.16 5.25
C THR A 435 25.32 19.43 5.35
N HIS A 436 25.46 20.01 6.55
CA HIS A 436 26.07 21.31 6.73
C HIS A 436 27.29 21.28 7.64
N ASP A 437 27.24 20.53 8.74
CA ASP A 437 28.30 20.54 9.74
C ASP A 437 28.49 19.19 10.44
N GLY A 438 29.33 18.34 9.86
CA GLY A 438 29.66 17.02 10.42
C GLY A 438 30.37 17.07 11.78
N SER A 439 30.82 18.24 12.24
CA SER A 439 31.39 18.40 13.59
C SER A 439 30.32 18.66 14.66
N LEU A 440 29.05 18.80 14.27
CA LEU A 440 27.95 18.94 15.21
C LEU A 440 27.78 17.66 16.03
N SER A 441 27.99 17.74 17.34
CA SER A 441 27.79 16.65 18.29
C SER A 441 26.60 16.96 19.20
N PHE A 442 25.74 15.96 19.42
CA PHE A 442 24.63 16.02 20.36
C PHE A 442 24.32 14.60 20.86
N THR A 443 23.54 14.49 21.92
CA THR A 443 23.08 13.20 22.43
C THR A 443 22.09 12.59 21.45
N ASP A 444 22.55 11.61 20.67
CA ASP A 444 21.78 10.93 19.64
C ASP A 444 21.37 9.50 20.08
N GLY A 445 20.23 9.02 19.60
CA GLY A 445 19.64 7.73 20.00
C GLY A 445 18.31 7.44 19.31
N ALA A 446 17.58 6.44 19.81
CA ALA A 446 16.24 6.12 19.29
C ALA A 446 15.25 7.27 19.56
N PRO A 447 14.19 7.48 18.74
CA PRO A 447 13.27 8.61 18.89
C PRO A 447 12.63 8.77 20.28
N HIS A 448 12.48 7.67 21.02
CA HIS A 448 11.91 7.65 22.37
C HIS A 448 12.95 7.43 23.47
N ASP A 449 14.24 7.51 23.17
CA ASP A 449 15.30 7.31 24.16
C ASP A 449 15.36 8.50 25.14
N PRO A 450 15.07 8.28 26.45
CA PRO A 450 15.11 9.34 27.45
C PRO A 450 16.51 9.92 27.66
N CYS A 451 17.57 9.24 27.21
CA CYS A 451 18.95 9.70 27.33
C CYS A 451 19.33 10.75 26.28
N THR A 452 18.44 11.04 25.33
CA THR A 452 18.66 12.05 24.26
C THR A 452 18.15 13.45 24.62
N ALA A 453 17.67 13.64 25.85
CA ALA A 453 17.03 14.89 26.27
C ALA A 453 17.98 16.11 26.18
N LEU A 454 17.44 17.23 25.68
CA LEU A 454 18.14 18.51 25.51
C LEU A 454 17.30 19.66 26.09
N LEU A 455 17.91 20.83 26.31
CA LEU A 455 17.17 22.05 26.60
C LEU A 455 16.80 22.76 25.30
N VAL A 456 15.52 23.02 25.10
CA VAL A 456 14.99 23.79 23.96
C VAL A 456 14.22 24.98 24.51
N ASN A 457 14.68 26.19 24.19
CA ASN A 457 14.14 27.44 24.74
C ASN A 457 14.03 27.41 26.29
N GLY A 458 15.02 26.79 26.95
CA GLY A 458 15.09 26.63 28.41
C GLY A 458 14.19 25.52 28.99
N ARG A 459 13.58 24.65 28.17
CA ARG A 459 12.76 23.52 28.61
C ARG A 459 13.40 22.19 28.23
N VAL A 460 13.40 21.24 29.18
CA VAL A 460 13.81 19.86 28.90
C VAL A 460 12.86 19.25 27.89
N THR A 461 13.41 18.81 26.77
CA THR A 461 12.68 18.33 25.59
C THR A 461 13.33 17.04 25.11
N LEU A 462 12.50 16.05 24.77
CA LEU A 462 12.96 14.85 24.08
C LEU A 462 12.93 15.12 22.58
N PRO A 463 14.10 15.26 21.92
CA PRO A 463 14.15 15.78 20.55
C PRO A 463 13.54 14.81 19.54
N GLY A 464 13.63 13.49 19.78
CA GLY A 464 13.10 12.47 18.86
C GLY A 464 11.58 12.29 18.89
N SER A 465 10.89 12.83 19.91
CA SER A 465 9.43 12.78 20.03
C SER A 465 8.76 14.15 19.92
N THR A 466 9.54 15.20 19.66
CA THR A 466 9.06 16.57 19.59
C THR A 466 9.19 17.13 18.19
N ARG A 467 8.04 17.45 17.57
CA ARG A 467 7.94 18.07 16.24
C ARG A 467 8.30 19.55 16.26
N ILE A 468 8.87 20.05 15.16
CA ILE A 468 9.23 21.47 15.00
C ILE A 468 8.00 22.39 15.10
N ASP A 469 6.87 22.01 14.51
CA ASP A 469 5.63 22.78 14.56
C ASP A 469 5.08 22.98 15.99
N ARG A 470 5.25 21.99 16.87
CA ARG A 470 4.85 22.05 18.29
C ARG A 470 5.73 23.01 19.08
N LEU A 471 6.98 23.22 18.66
CA LEU A 471 7.90 24.13 19.32
C LEU A 471 7.63 25.61 18.98
N SER A 472 6.84 25.89 17.94
CA SER A 472 6.38 27.24 17.56
C SER A 472 5.49 27.93 18.61
N ASN A 473 4.90 27.16 19.55
CA ASN A 473 3.88 27.61 20.50
C ASN A 473 2.71 28.40 19.84
N GLY A 474 2.41 28.16 18.56
CA GLY A 474 1.31 28.80 17.83
C GLY A 474 1.52 30.28 17.51
N ARG A 475 2.77 30.77 17.51
CA ARG A 475 3.08 32.14 17.07
C ARG A 475 3.24 32.20 15.55
N PRO A 476 2.62 33.15 14.85
CA PRO A 476 2.85 33.34 13.43
C PRO A 476 4.27 33.89 13.19
N GLY A 477 5.00 33.25 12.27
CA GLY A 477 6.39 33.59 11.92
C GLY A 477 7.37 32.42 12.06
N PRO A 478 8.67 32.63 11.76
CA PRO A 478 9.66 31.57 11.81
C PRO A 478 9.85 31.02 13.23
N VAL A 479 10.04 29.70 13.33
CA VAL A 479 10.21 28.98 14.59
C VAL A 479 11.63 29.18 15.12
N MET A 480 11.75 29.95 16.20
CA MET A 480 13.04 30.28 16.80
C MET A 480 13.35 29.31 17.95
N LEU A 481 14.35 28.46 17.79
CA LEU A 481 14.76 27.46 18.79
C LEU A 481 16.18 27.74 19.27
N THR A 482 16.34 27.93 20.57
CA THR A 482 17.64 27.90 21.25
C THR A 482 17.84 26.52 21.87
N ILE A 483 18.88 25.81 21.46
CA ILE A 483 19.16 24.42 21.82
C ILE A 483 20.43 24.37 22.65
N GLU A 484 20.32 23.87 23.88
CA GLU A 484 21.40 23.82 24.87
C GLU A 484 21.52 22.41 25.47
N PRO A 485 22.72 21.98 25.91
CA PRO A 485 22.89 20.72 26.62
C PRO A 485 22.22 20.75 28.00
N LEU A 486 21.85 19.58 28.53
CA LEU A 486 21.32 19.49 29.90
C LEU A 486 22.41 19.85 30.95
N PRO A 487 22.05 20.57 32.03
CA PRO A 487 22.99 20.87 33.10
C PRO A 487 23.53 19.59 33.75
N GLY A 488 24.85 19.46 33.84
CA GLY A 488 25.52 18.33 34.50
C GLY A 488 25.78 17.11 33.61
N TYR A 489 25.53 17.21 32.31
CA TYR A 489 25.97 16.23 31.31
C TYR A 489 27.26 16.71 30.62
N ASP A 490 28.09 15.75 30.20
CA ASP A 490 29.30 16.07 29.44
C ASP A 490 28.93 16.64 28.08
N VAL A 491 29.50 17.80 27.74
CA VAL A 491 29.40 18.36 26.39
C VAL A 491 30.40 17.59 25.53
N LEU A 492 29.88 16.74 24.64
CA LEU A 492 30.65 15.83 23.80
C LEU A 492 31.40 16.53 22.68
#